data_AF-A0A812UPC0-F1
#
_entry.id   AF-A0A812UPC0-F1
#
_cell.length_a   1.000
_cell.length_b   1.000
_cell.length_c   1.000
_cell.angle_alpha   90.00
_cell.angle_beta   90.00
_cell.angle_gamma   90.00
#
_symmetry.space_group_name_H-M   'P 1'
#
loop_
_entity.id
_entity.type
_entity.pdbx_description
1 polymer ?
#
loop_
_entity_poly.entity_id
_entity_poly.type
_entity_poly.pdbx_seq_one_letter_code
_entity_poly.pdbx_strand_id
1 'polypeptide(L)'
;MSHCVEAPEDTSSALRAAGQAAGWLERAVAGETLSGWASIPPGGLERFDVPMPHGHQGGLSGAKLSHCVLSETSSSFLDRGHKNGINLLQPEVTASSGEAVWMSLKYAFWLFFSTSPDDPAPYVFIRLQDTVLRETNLRDKSLVLAGRMKKSADDDVAGPFGDSAREPLRLCFLLADGRFQLFEALWLELQLTSEEEMQMWARAISNACIAE
;
A
#
# COMPACT_ATOMS: atom_id res chain seq x y z
N MET A 1 16.99 -15.10 -70.64
CA MET A 1 17.40 -15.96 -69.51
C MET A 1 17.03 -15.22 -68.24
N SER A 2 15.86 -15.56 -67.72
CA SER A 2 15.25 -14.96 -66.54
C SER A 2 15.82 -15.60 -65.28
N HIS A 3 16.26 -14.80 -64.32
CA HIS A 3 16.45 -15.24 -62.94
C HIS A 3 15.44 -14.49 -62.07
N CYS A 4 14.41 -15.21 -61.64
CA CYS A 4 13.51 -14.77 -60.59
C CYS A 4 14.27 -14.84 -59.26
N VAL A 5 14.20 -13.76 -58.48
CA VAL A 5 14.68 -13.70 -57.09
C VAL A 5 13.45 -13.95 -56.21
N GLU A 6 13.45 -15.07 -55.49
CA GLU A 6 12.46 -15.41 -54.47
C GLU A 6 12.59 -14.48 -53.25
N ALA A 7 11.45 -13.99 -52.76
CA ALA A 7 11.33 -13.29 -51.50
C ALA A 7 10.99 -14.29 -50.38
N PRO A 8 11.60 -14.19 -49.18
CA PRO A 8 11.20 -15.02 -48.05
C PRO A 8 9.95 -14.46 -47.36
N GLU A 9 8.84 -15.18 -47.50
CA GLU A 9 7.66 -15.06 -46.64
C GLU A 9 7.94 -15.76 -45.31
N ASP A 10 8.24 -15.01 -44.24
CA ASP A 10 8.19 -15.59 -42.90
C ASP A 10 7.79 -14.57 -41.82
N THR A 11 6.65 -13.93 -42.03
CA THR A 11 6.01 -13.01 -41.06
C THR A 11 5.21 -13.75 -39.99
N SER A 12 5.10 -15.09 -40.07
CA SER A 12 4.25 -15.91 -39.20
C SER A 12 4.92 -16.25 -37.86
N SER A 13 6.26 -16.27 -37.82
CA SER A 13 7.02 -16.63 -36.61
C SER A 13 7.03 -15.50 -35.56
N ALA A 14 7.00 -14.23 -35.99
CA ALA A 14 6.98 -13.08 -35.08
C ALA A 14 5.65 -12.91 -34.32
N LEU A 15 4.51 -13.24 -34.94
CA LEU A 15 3.19 -13.19 -34.30
C LEU A 15 2.98 -14.31 -33.27
N ARG A 16 3.64 -15.46 -33.43
CA ARG A 16 3.63 -16.53 -32.41
C ARG A 16 4.51 -16.24 -31.19
N ALA A 17 5.54 -15.42 -31.33
CA ALA A 17 6.36 -14.94 -30.21
C ALA A 17 5.63 -13.87 -29.38
N ALA A 18 4.87 -12.97 -30.02
CA ALA A 18 4.05 -11.97 -29.32
C ALA A 18 2.89 -12.60 -28.53
N GLY A 19 2.29 -13.69 -29.02
CA GLY A 19 1.24 -14.42 -28.30
C GLY A 19 1.73 -15.16 -27.03
N GLN A 20 2.98 -15.64 -27.02
CA GLN A 20 3.59 -16.23 -25.82
C GLN A 20 3.98 -15.17 -24.79
N ALA A 21 4.21 -13.93 -25.24
CA ALA A 21 4.47 -12.79 -24.38
C ALA A 21 3.22 -12.11 -23.78
N ALA A 22 2.02 -12.49 -24.20
CA ALA A 22 0.80 -12.11 -23.49
C ALA A 22 0.45 -13.17 -22.43
N GLY A 23 0.70 -14.45 -22.75
CA GLY A 23 0.37 -15.58 -21.86
C GLY A 23 1.21 -15.69 -20.59
N TRP A 24 2.45 -15.19 -20.56
CA TRP A 24 3.26 -15.17 -19.32
C TRP A 24 2.83 -14.08 -18.33
N LEU A 25 2.17 -13.00 -18.79
CA LEU A 25 1.62 -11.99 -17.88
C LEU A 25 0.36 -12.56 -17.22
N GLU A 26 -0.48 -13.26 -17.99
CA GLU A 26 -1.67 -13.93 -17.43
C GLU A 26 -1.33 -15.16 -16.56
N ARG A 27 -0.28 -15.92 -16.86
CA ARG A 27 0.15 -17.06 -16.02
C ARG A 27 0.99 -16.67 -14.80
N ALA A 28 1.71 -15.56 -14.83
CA ALA A 28 2.33 -15.01 -13.61
C ALA A 28 1.28 -14.39 -12.66
N VAL A 29 0.08 -14.10 -13.17
CA VAL A 29 -1.08 -13.59 -12.43
C VAL A 29 -1.95 -14.72 -11.85
N ALA A 30 -1.44 -15.96 -11.84
CA ALA A 30 -1.99 -17.03 -10.98
C ALA A 30 -1.37 -17.04 -9.57
N GLY A 31 -0.53 -16.05 -9.24
CA GLY A 31 -0.17 -15.78 -7.85
C GLY A 31 -1.43 -15.34 -7.10
N GLU A 32 -1.82 -16.11 -6.08
CA GLU A 32 -2.97 -15.81 -5.23
C GLU A 32 -2.93 -14.34 -4.80
N THR A 33 -3.87 -13.55 -5.31
CA THR A 33 -4.00 -12.15 -4.93
C THR A 33 -4.60 -12.14 -3.53
N LEU A 34 -3.76 -11.90 -2.52
CA LEU A 34 -4.21 -11.83 -1.14
C LEU A 34 -5.00 -10.53 -0.93
N SER A 35 -6.21 -10.63 -0.41
CA SER A 35 -7.05 -9.47 -0.10
C SER A 35 -7.90 -9.73 1.13
N GLY A 36 -8.28 -8.67 1.83
CA GLY A 36 -9.01 -8.77 3.09
C GLY A 36 -9.19 -7.43 3.79
N TRP A 37 -10.03 -7.43 4.81
CA TRP A 37 -10.25 -6.26 5.66
C TRP A 37 -9.16 -6.13 6.74
N ALA A 38 -8.80 -4.90 7.06
CA ALA A 38 -8.02 -4.53 8.22
C ALA A 38 -8.60 -3.24 8.84
N SER A 39 -8.08 -2.83 9.99
CA SER A 39 -8.28 -1.48 10.51
C SER A 39 -6.97 -0.79 10.84
N ILE A 40 -6.94 0.52 10.65
CA ILE A 40 -5.85 1.40 11.09
C ILE A 40 -6.27 1.98 12.45
N PRO A 41 -5.67 1.54 13.57
CA PRO A 41 -6.03 2.04 14.88
C PRO A 41 -5.73 3.55 15.02
N PRO A 42 -6.35 4.25 15.97
CA PRO A 42 -6.01 5.64 16.26
C PRO A 42 -4.51 5.78 16.60
N GLY A 43 -3.78 6.59 15.84
CA GLY A 43 -2.32 6.73 15.98
C GLY A 43 -1.50 5.67 15.22
N GLY A 44 -2.15 4.71 14.57
CA GLY A 44 -1.51 3.70 13.72
C GLY A 44 -0.92 4.24 12.42
N LEU A 45 -0.99 5.55 12.15
CA LEU A 45 -0.27 6.19 11.06
C LEU A 45 0.38 7.47 11.58
N GLU A 46 1.66 7.38 11.93
CA GLU A 46 2.42 8.51 12.48
C GLU A 46 3.17 9.21 11.36
N ARG A 47 3.02 10.53 11.25
CA ARG A 47 3.70 11.34 10.23
C ARG A 47 5.19 11.47 10.54
N PHE A 48 5.99 11.45 9.48
CA PHE A 48 7.37 11.91 9.58
C PHE A 48 7.38 13.44 9.60
N ASP A 49 7.21 14.04 10.76
CA ASP A 49 7.36 15.49 10.93
C ASP A 49 8.86 15.83 10.89
N VAL A 50 9.36 16.29 9.75
CA VAL A 50 10.67 16.93 9.69
C VAL A 50 10.59 18.17 10.59
N PRO A 51 11.41 18.29 11.65
CA PRO A 51 11.43 19.50 12.45
C PRO A 51 11.85 20.64 11.53
N MET A 52 10.89 21.46 11.09
CA MET A 52 11.21 22.65 10.32
C MET A 52 12.06 23.55 11.23
N PRO A 53 13.26 23.96 10.78
CA PRO A 53 14.10 24.87 11.55
C PRO A 53 13.28 26.13 11.83
N HIS A 54 13.16 26.46 13.11
CA HIS A 54 12.18 27.40 13.64
C HIS A 54 12.31 28.77 12.97
N GLY A 55 11.36 29.06 12.07
CA GLY A 55 11.25 30.33 11.38
C GLY A 55 9.79 30.77 11.34
N HIS A 56 9.43 31.62 12.31
CA HIS A 56 8.20 32.43 12.41
C HIS A 56 6.94 31.75 12.96
N GLN A 57 6.58 32.22 14.17
CA GLN A 57 5.27 32.13 14.79
C GLN A 57 4.19 32.66 13.85
N GLY A 58 3.28 31.78 13.44
CA GLY A 58 2.07 32.12 12.69
C GLY A 58 1.18 30.89 12.70
N GLY A 59 0.53 30.66 13.84
CA GLY A 59 -0.11 29.39 14.17
C GLY A 59 -1.14 28.92 13.14
N LEU A 60 -0.84 27.80 12.49
CA LEU A 60 -1.82 26.79 12.12
C LEU A 60 -1.18 25.42 12.39
N SER A 61 -1.75 24.74 13.38
CA SER A 61 -1.28 23.48 13.96
C SER A 61 -1.25 22.35 12.93
N GLY A 62 -0.05 21.87 12.59
CA GLY A 62 0.16 20.69 11.73
C GLY A 62 -0.44 19.39 12.29
N ALA A 63 -0.78 19.37 13.59
CA ALA A 63 -1.47 18.25 14.24
C ALA A 63 -2.93 18.07 13.77
N LYS A 64 -3.52 19.02 13.04
CA LYS A 64 -4.93 18.95 12.62
C LYS A 64 -5.16 18.28 11.27
N LEU A 65 -4.10 18.01 10.50
CA LEU A 65 -4.20 17.34 9.19
C LEU A 65 -3.97 15.82 9.25
N SER A 66 -3.46 15.30 10.37
CA SER A 66 -3.26 13.85 10.56
C SER A 66 -4.59 13.09 10.55
N HIS A 67 -5.64 13.67 11.13
CA HIS A 67 -7.01 13.15 11.02
C HIS A 67 -7.64 13.37 9.65
N CYS A 68 -7.19 14.36 8.90
CA CYS A 68 -7.83 14.73 7.63
C CYS A 68 -7.53 13.75 6.50
N VAL A 69 -6.32 13.24 6.36
CA VAL A 69 -5.93 12.53 5.12
C VAL A 69 -6.70 11.23 4.90
N LEU A 70 -7.16 10.57 5.96
CA LEU A 70 -8.00 9.38 5.86
C LEU A 70 -9.49 9.66 6.15
N SER A 71 -9.81 10.56 7.09
CA SER A 71 -11.22 10.89 7.36
C SER A 71 -11.87 11.79 6.29
N GLU A 72 -11.11 12.55 5.49
CA GLU A 72 -11.68 13.43 4.44
C GLU A 72 -12.20 12.67 3.22
N THR A 73 -11.65 11.48 2.91
CA THR A 73 -12.21 10.62 1.84
C THR A 73 -13.52 9.98 2.26
N SER A 74 -13.74 9.78 3.57
CA SER A 74 -14.99 9.24 4.13
C SER A 74 -16.13 10.26 4.24
N SER A 75 -15.84 11.57 4.17
CA SER A 75 -16.82 12.63 4.42
C SER A 75 -17.63 13.07 3.21
N SER A 76 -17.35 12.59 1.99
CA SER A 76 -17.95 13.16 0.76
C SER A 76 -19.13 12.38 0.16
N PHE A 77 -19.57 11.26 0.74
CA PHE A 77 -20.70 10.48 0.19
C PHE A 77 -22.04 10.59 0.94
N LEU A 78 -22.13 11.33 2.06
CA LEU A 78 -23.35 11.35 2.89
C LEU A 78 -24.36 12.47 2.56
N ASP A 79 -24.29 13.15 1.41
CA ASP A 79 -25.37 14.06 0.99
C ASP A 79 -26.03 13.68 -0.35
N ARG A 80 -26.04 12.38 -0.68
CA ARG A 80 -26.92 11.86 -1.73
C ARG A 80 -27.94 10.91 -1.13
N GLY A 81 -29.03 11.50 -0.63
CA GLY A 81 -30.18 10.77 -0.07
C GLY A 81 -30.62 9.62 -0.96
N HIS A 82 -30.41 8.39 -0.49
CA HIS A 82 -31.07 7.20 -0.99
C HIS A 82 -31.63 6.44 0.21
N LYS A 83 -32.91 6.70 0.47
CA LYS A 83 -33.77 5.77 1.21
C LYS A 83 -33.98 4.59 0.26
N ASN A 84 -33.26 3.48 0.46
CA ASN A 84 -33.74 2.11 0.25
C ASN A 84 -32.57 1.14 0.49
N GLY A 85 -32.72 0.32 1.52
CA GLY A 85 -31.66 -0.50 2.06
C GLY A 85 -31.31 -1.72 1.22
N ILE A 86 -30.05 -2.13 1.34
CA ILE A 86 -29.60 -3.52 1.56
C ILE A 86 -28.32 -3.37 2.40
N ASN A 87 -28.38 -3.67 3.71
CA ASN A 87 -27.19 -3.70 4.56
C ASN A 87 -26.36 -4.93 4.17
N LEU A 88 -25.40 -4.75 3.27
CA LEU A 88 -24.37 -5.75 3.02
C LEU A 88 -23.39 -5.68 4.18
N LEU A 89 -23.54 -6.61 5.12
CA LEU A 89 -22.61 -7.09 6.14
C LEU A 89 -21.26 -6.35 6.22
N GLN A 90 -21.26 -5.10 6.68
CA GLN A 90 -20.06 -4.51 7.23
C GLN A 90 -19.82 -5.22 8.57
N PRO A 91 -18.67 -5.87 8.79
CA PRO A 91 -18.36 -6.46 10.08
C PRO A 91 -18.54 -5.38 11.15
N GLU A 92 -19.28 -5.70 12.22
CA GLU A 92 -19.53 -4.77 13.33
C GLU A 92 -18.23 -4.56 14.10
N VAL A 93 -17.38 -3.67 13.59
CA VAL A 93 -16.16 -3.25 14.27
C VAL A 93 -16.59 -2.22 15.32
N THR A 94 -16.53 -2.61 16.59
CA THR A 94 -16.92 -1.78 17.75
C THR A 94 -16.28 -0.40 17.67
N ALA A 95 -17.05 0.66 17.98
CA ALA A 95 -16.73 2.09 17.78
C ALA A 95 -15.41 2.65 18.39
N SER A 96 -14.53 1.81 18.95
CA SER A 96 -13.15 2.11 19.34
C SER A 96 -12.09 1.56 18.36
N SER A 97 -12.47 0.97 17.22
CA SER A 97 -11.63 0.02 16.47
C SER A 97 -10.74 0.58 15.35
N GLY A 98 -10.60 1.89 15.23
CA GLY A 98 -9.85 2.50 14.12
C GLY A 98 -10.61 2.53 12.79
N GLU A 99 -9.91 2.92 11.73
CA GLU A 99 -10.47 3.10 10.40
C GLU A 99 -10.40 1.81 9.59
N ALA A 100 -11.57 1.28 9.20
CA ALA A 100 -11.64 0.08 8.38
C ALA A 100 -11.12 0.34 6.97
N VAL A 101 -10.28 -0.56 6.47
CA VAL A 101 -9.68 -0.45 5.15
C VAL A 101 -9.67 -1.81 4.45
N TRP A 102 -10.05 -1.81 3.18
CA TRP A 102 -9.88 -2.98 2.32
C TRP A 102 -8.47 -3.01 1.79
N MET A 103 -7.77 -4.12 1.98
CA MET A 103 -6.39 -4.31 1.56
C MET A 103 -6.28 -5.33 0.45
N SER A 104 -5.38 -5.10 -0.50
CA SER A 104 -5.00 -6.11 -1.49
C SER A 104 -3.52 -6.07 -1.82
N LEU A 105 -2.88 -7.23 -1.87
CA LEU A 105 -1.50 -7.41 -2.31
C LEU A 105 -1.52 -7.86 -3.78
N LYS A 106 -1.02 -7.00 -4.69
CA LYS A 106 -0.94 -7.30 -6.12
C LYS A 106 0.49 -7.23 -6.62
N TYR A 107 0.75 -7.92 -7.73
CA TYR A 107 2.07 -7.99 -8.38
C TYR A 107 3.18 -8.44 -7.40
N ALA A 108 2.84 -9.24 -6.40
CA ALA A 108 3.70 -9.70 -5.31
C ALA A 108 4.27 -8.63 -4.35
N PHE A 109 4.41 -7.36 -4.74
CA PHE A 109 5.08 -6.33 -3.92
C PHE A 109 4.35 -4.99 -3.78
N TRP A 110 3.15 -4.84 -4.35
CA TRP A 110 2.34 -3.64 -4.17
C TRP A 110 1.18 -3.90 -3.22
N LEU A 111 1.15 -3.17 -2.11
CA LEU A 111 0.05 -3.19 -1.17
C LEU A 111 -0.89 -2.02 -1.44
N PHE A 112 -2.15 -2.31 -1.72
CA PHE A 112 -3.18 -1.33 -2.04
C PHE A 112 -4.23 -1.25 -0.93
N PHE A 113 -4.74 -0.04 -0.72
CA PHE A 113 -5.81 0.26 0.23
C PHE A 113 -7.00 0.91 -0.50
N SER A 114 -8.19 0.39 -0.26
CA SER A 114 -9.47 0.84 -0.81
C SER A 114 -10.51 0.98 0.31
N THR A 115 -11.60 1.71 0.08
CA THR A 115 -12.67 1.82 1.08
C THR A 115 -13.60 0.61 1.07
N SER A 116 -13.67 -0.08 -0.08
CA SER A 116 -14.46 -1.29 -0.29
C SER A 116 -13.76 -2.26 -1.25
N PRO A 117 -14.03 -3.58 -1.19
CA PRO A 117 -13.65 -4.54 -2.23
C PRO A 117 -14.21 -4.20 -3.63
N ASP A 118 -15.35 -3.49 -3.69
CA ASP A 118 -16.02 -3.13 -4.94
C ASP A 118 -15.52 -1.80 -5.54
N ASP A 119 -14.62 -1.10 -4.82
CA ASP A 119 -14.09 0.17 -5.31
C ASP A 119 -13.19 -0.05 -6.54
N PRO A 120 -13.41 0.70 -7.62
CA PRO A 120 -12.66 0.52 -8.86
C PRO A 120 -11.20 0.97 -8.75
N ALA A 121 -10.86 1.82 -7.78
CA ALA A 121 -9.53 2.39 -7.62
C ALA A 121 -9.10 2.44 -6.14
N PRO A 122 -7.87 1.99 -5.82
CA PRO A 122 -7.29 2.18 -4.50
C PRO A 122 -6.95 3.65 -4.27
N TYR A 123 -7.15 4.12 -3.04
CA TYR A 123 -6.83 5.50 -2.67
C TYR A 123 -5.41 5.63 -2.11
N VAL A 124 -4.81 4.54 -1.62
CA VAL A 124 -3.40 4.48 -1.18
C VAL A 124 -2.72 3.24 -1.70
N PHE A 125 -1.42 3.35 -1.98
CA PHE A 125 -0.56 2.19 -2.22
C PHE A 125 0.83 2.36 -1.64
N ILE A 126 1.46 1.22 -1.30
CA ILE A 126 2.79 1.11 -0.71
C ILE A 126 3.62 0.11 -1.52
N ARG A 127 4.87 0.46 -1.82
CA ARG A 127 5.85 -0.45 -2.42
C ARG A 127 6.55 -1.24 -1.32
N LEU A 128 6.29 -2.54 -1.22
CA LEU A 128 6.81 -3.37 -0.14
C LEU A 128 8.33 -3.58 -0.22
N GLN A 129 8.94 -3.41 -1.40
CA GLN A 129 10.40 -3.45 -1.58
C GLN A 129 11.14 -2.35 -0.78
N ASP A 130 10.50 -1.19 -0.58
CA ASP A 130 11.04 -0.09 0.24
C ASP A 130 10.56 -0.15 1.69
N THR A 131 9.84 -1.22 2.04
CA THR A 131 9.21 -1.40 3.34
C THR A 131 9.87 -2.56 4.07
N VAL A 132 9.73 -2.57 5.39
CA VAL A 132 10.06 -3.71 6.25
C VAL A 132 8.89 -3.95 7.21
N LEU A 133 8.53 -5.22 7.40
CA LEU A 133 7.64 -5.63 8.48
C LEU A 133 8.45 -5.62 9.79
N ARG A 134 8.14 -4.67 10.67
CA ARG A 134 8.90 -4.42 11.91
C ARG A 134 8.43 -5.31 13.05
N GLU A 135 7.12 -5.36 13.26
CA GLU A 135 6.52 -6.01 14.41
C GLU A 135 5.26 -6.76 13.98
N THR A 136 5.05 -7.91 14.61
CA THR A 136 3.80 -8.66 14.55
C THR A 136 3.38 -9.01 15.97
N ASN A 137 2.14 -8.66 16.32
CA ASN A 137 1.59 -8.93 17.64
C ASN A 137 0.35 -9.81 17.50
N LEU A 138 0.47 -11.07 17.93
CA LEU A 138 -0.60 -12.06 17.85
C LEU A 138 -1.79 -11.72 18.76
N ARG A 139 -1.53 -11.10 19.92
CA ARG A 139 -2.55 -10.77 20.91
C ARG A 139 -3.48 -9.68 20.39
N ASP A 140 -2.89 -8.64 19.82
CA ASP A 140 -3.61 -7.49 19.29
C ASP A 140 -3.93 -7.65 17.79
N LYS A 141 -3.47 -8.77 17.20
CA LYS A 141 -3.60 -9.11 15.77
C LYS A 141 -3.08 -8.00 14.88
N SER A 142 -1.99 -7.35 15.29
CA SER A 142 -1.45 -6.18 14.62
C SER A 142 -0.15 -6.46 13.87
N LEU A 143 0.05 -5.71 12.79
CA LEU A 143 1.24 -5.69 11.94
C LEU A 143 1.75 -4.24 11.87
N VAL A 144 3.06 -4.05 12.00
CA VAL A 144 3.69 -2.73 11.86
C VAL A 144 4.63 -2.70 10.66
N LEU A 145 4.34 -1.82 9.72
CA LEU A 145 5.17 -1.52 8.55
C LEU A 145 5.99 -0.26 8.79
N ALA A 146 7.24 -0.24 8.32
CA ALA A 146 8.09 0.95 8.33
C ALA A 146 8.99 1.01 7.09
N GLY A 147 9.61 2.17 6.83
CA GLY A 147 10.58 2.32 5.76
C GLY A 147 11.83 1.44 5.97
N ARG A 148 12.33 0.86 4.88
CA ARG A 148 13.58 0.12 4.85
C ARG A 148 14.75 1.09 4.86
N MET A 149 15.66 0.92 5.82
CA MET A 149 16.93 1.65 5.83
C MET A 149 17.77 1.23 4.63
N LYS A 150 18.12 2.19 3.78
CA LYS A 150 19.07 1.93 2.69
C LYS A 150 20.45 1.81 3.33
N LYS A 151 21.10 0.66 3.20
CA LYS A 151 22.45 0.45 3.72
C LYS A 151 23.41 1.34 2.92
N SER A 152 23.61 2.59 3.34
CA SER A 152 24.69 3.42 2.83
C SER A 152 25.98 2.75 3.28
N ALA A 153 26.89 2.53 2.34
CA ALA A 153 28.18 1.87 2.60
C ALA A 153 29.14 2.71 3.47
N ASP A 154 28.68 3.84 4.02
CA ASP A 154 29.54 4.89 4.57
C ASP A 154 29.05 5.47 5.93
N ASP A 155 27.96 4.96 6.53
CA ASP A 155 27.46 5.43 7.83
C ASP A 155 27.69 4.41 8.96
N ASP A 156 28.93 4.31 9.41
CA ASP A 156 29.28 3.73 10.72
C ASP A 156 28.99 4.70 11.89
N VAL A 157 28.36 5.84 11.63
CA VAL A 157 27.97 6.82 12.66
C VAL A 157 26.58 6.46 13.18
N ALA A 158 26.48 5.33 13.88
CA ALA A 158 25.37 5.09 14.80
C ALA A 158 25.40 6.20 15.84
N GLY A 159 24.46 7.15 15.75
CA GLY A 159 24.32 8.22 16.74
C GLY A 159 24.21 7.62 18.15
N PRO A 160 24.69 8.33 19.19
CA PRO A 160 24.86 7.80 20.55
C PRO A 160 23.56 7.37 21.24
N PHE A 161 22.41 7.55 20.59
CA PHE A 161 21.08 7.23 21.13
C PHE A 161 20.47 5.94 20.57
N GLY A 162 21.18 5.18 19.71
CA GLY A 162 20.77 3.81 19.34
C GLY A 162 19.50 3.67 18.49
N ASP A 163 18.75 4.76 18.29
CA ASP A 163 17.71 4.85 17.27
C ASP A 163 18.35 5.19 15.93
N SER A 164 18.82 4.16 15.22
CA SER A 164 19.24 4.28 13.82
C SER A 164 18.15 5.03 13.06
N ALA A 165 18.50 6.15 12.42
CA ALA A 165 17.59 7.06 11.74
C ALA A 165 16.57 6.27 10.88
N ARG A 166 15.31 6.27 11.30
CA ARG A 166 14.26 5.52 10.61
C ARG A 166 14.04 6.18 9.26
N GLU A 167 14.22 5.42 8.18
CA GLU A 167 13.75 5.87 6.86
C GLU A 167 12.21 5.95 6.89
N PRO A 168 11.62 7.01 6.34
CA PRO A 168 10.17 7.13 6.31
C PRO A 168 9.55 6.04 5.43
N LEU A 169 8.46 5.47 5.92
CA LEU A 169 7.52 4.69 5.12
C LEU A 169 6.85 5.61 4.11
N ARG A 170 6.96 5.26 2.82
CA ARG A 170 6.36 6.02 1.72
C ARG A 170 5.01 5.44 1.34
N LEU A 171 3.96 6.23 1.58
CA LEU A 171 2.60 5.97 1.13
C LEU A 171 2.32 6.89 -0.06
N CYS A 172 1.75 6.37 -1.14
CA CYS A 172 1.33 7.18 -2.27
C CYS A 172 -0.19 7.23 -2.32
N PHE A 173 -0.75 8.42 -2.13
CA PHE A 173 -2.18 8.68 -2.19
C PHE A 173 -2.61 9.02 -3.62
N LEU A 174 -3.71 8.43 -4.07
CA LEU A 174 -4.40 8.82 -5.31
C LEU A 174 -5.54 9.77 -4.94
N LEU A 175 -5.42 11.03 -5.34
CA LEU A 175 -6.40 12.06 -5.08
C LEU A 175 -7.57 11.97 -6.08
N ALA A 176 -8.71 12.55 -5.71
CA ALA A 176 -9.94 12.53 -6.54
C ALA A 176 -9.77 13.20 -7.92
N ASP A 177 -8.78 14.09 -8.08
CA ASP A 177 -8.44 14.72 -9.35
C ASP A 177 -7.45 13.91 -10.20
N GLY A 178 -7.15 12.67 -9.78
CA GLY A 178 -6.24 11.75 -10.46
C GLY A 178 -4.76 12.03 -10.21
N ARG A 179 -4.41 13.01 -9.36
CA ARG A 179 -3.01 13.27 -9.00
C ARG A 179 -2.54 12.31 -7.91
N PHE A 180 -1.23 12.06 -7.92
CA PHE A 180 -0.55 11.31 -6.87
C PHE A 180 0.08 12.26 -5.85
N GLN A 181 -0.06 11.93 -4.56
CA GLN A 181 0.57 12.65 -3.48
C GLN A 181 1.40 11.69 -2.64
N LEU A 182 2.72 11.93 -2.58
CA LEU A 182 3.61 11.19 -1.70
C LEU A 182 3.42 11.67 -0.25
N PHE A 183 3.34 10.71 0.65
CA PHE A 183 3.21 10.92 2.07
C PHE A 183 4.25 10.07 2.81
N GLU A 184 4.96 10.70 3.74
CA GLU A 184 6.02 10.06 4.51
C GLU A 184 5.55 9.86 5.96
N ALA A 185 5.54 8.61 6.40
CA ALA A 185 5.16 8.18 7.73
C ALA A 185 6.35 7.54 8.44
N LEU A 186 6.38 7.59 9.77
CA LEU A 186 7.34 6.82 10.56
C LEU A 186 7.02 5.32 10.49
N TRP A 187 5.73 4.99 10.55
CA TRP A 187 5.22 3.62 10.52
C TRP A 187 3.73 3.59 10.18
N LEU A 188 3.23 2.41 9.82
CA LEU A 188 1.82 2.09 9.63
C LEU A 188 1.47 0.82 10.42
N GLU A 189 0.53 0.93 11.35
CA GLU A 189 -0.10 -0.18 12.06
C GLU A 189 -1.36 -0.63 11.34
N LEU A 190 -1.53 -1.95 11.25
CA LEU A 190 -2.73 -2.58 10.71
C LEU A 190 -3.20 -3.66 11.69
N GLN A 191 -4.48 -3.65 12.03
CA GLN A 191 -5.12 -4.66 12.88
C GLN A 191 -6.04 -5.55 12.03
N LEU A 192 -5.92 -6.86 12.21
CA LEU A 192 -6.65 -7.87 11.45
C LEU A 192 -7.73 -8.52 12.31
N THR A 193 -8.71 -9.16 11.67
CA THR A 193 -9.87 -9.71 12.38
C THR A 193 -9.54 -10.99 13.15
N SER A 194 -8.62 -11.80 12.60
CA SER A 194 -8.21 -13.10 13.14
C SER A 194 -6.69 -13.25 13.21
N GLU A 195 -6.23 -14.18 14.05
CA GLU A 195 -4.81 -14.49 14.18
C GLU A 195 -4.29 -15.17 12.90
N GLU A 196 -5.11 -16.03 12.31
CA GLU A 196 -4.82 -16.76 11.08
C GLU A 196 -4.61 -15.81 9.90
N GLU A 197 -5.50 -14.81 9.74
CA GLU A 197 -5.33 -13.75 8.74
C GLU A 197 -4.06 -12.95 9.00
N MET A 198 -3.80 -12.56 10.26
CA MET A 198 -2.60 -11.82 10.60
C MET A 198 -1.34 -12.60 10.23
N GLN A 199 -1.25 -13.89 10.56
CA GLN A 199 -0.12 -14.73 10.20
C GLN A 199 0.03 -14.88 8.67
N MET A 200 -1.08 -15.01 7.95
CA MET A 200 -1.10 -15.09 6.49
C MET A 200 -0.55 -13.80 5.86
N TRP A 201 -1.05 -12.65 6.29
CA TRP A 201 -0.60 -11.33 5.85
C TRP A 201 0.86 -11.08 6.22
N ALA A 202 1.29 -11.41 7.45
CA ALA A 202 2.68 -11.28 7.88
C ALA A 202 3.64 -12.04 6.97
N ARG A 203 3.30 -13.30 6.63
CA ARG A 203 4.10 -14.12 5.71
C ARG A 203 4.15 -13.52 4.30
N ALA A 204 2.99 -13.14 3.76
CA ALA A 204 2.90 -12.56 2.42
C ALA A 204 3.70 -11.25 2.31
N ILE A 205 3.53 -10.34 3.27
CA ILE A 205 4.25 -9.06 3.33
C ILE A 205 5.75 -9.28 3.52
N SER A 206 6.15 -10.19 4.41
CA SER A 206 7.58 -10.49 4.62
C SER A 206 8.25 -10.98 3.34
N ASN A 207 7.58 -11.89 2.61
CA ASN A 207 8.07 -12.38 1.32
C ASN A 207 8.13 -11.26 0.26
N ALA A 208 7.11 -10.41 0.22
CA ALA A 208 7.02 -9.27 -0.69
C ALA A 208 8.11 -8.22 -0.44
N CYS A 209 8.51 -8.03 0.83
CA CYS A 209 9.59 -7.13 1.19
C CYS A 209 10.93 -7.59 0.58
N ILE A 210 11.22 -8.88 0.57
CA ILE A 210 12.51 -9.41 0.11
C ILE A 210 12.56 -9.74 -1.39
N ALA A 211 11.43 -9.61 -2.10
CA ALA A 211 11.36 -9.86 -3.54
C ALA A 211 12.05 -8.72 -4.31
N GLU A 212 13.20 -9.02 -4.94
CA GLU A 212 13.93 -8.10 -5.82
C GLU A 212 13.39 -8.11 -7.26
#